data_AF-A0A182XDE6-F1
#
_entry.id   AF-A0A182XDE6-F1
#
_cell.length_a   1.000
_cell.length_b   1.000
_cell.length_c   1.000
_cell.angle_alpha   90.00
_cell.angle_beta   90.00
_cell.angle_gamma   90.00
#
_symmetry.space_group_name_H-M   'P 1'
#
loop_
_entity.id
_entity.type
_entity.pdbx_description
1 polymer ?
#
loop_
_entity_poly.entity_id
_entity_poly.type
_entity_poly.pdbx_seq_one_letter_code
_entity_poly.pdbx_strand_id
1 'polypeptide(L)'
;MGRKGMEHSQKLASTKLIMTGLRKGLSAHLKGIGEGAAVLIDTIPMLKRVINPTLRSVSLQLLSQKEKSDLTHTVEVMADFGLNYIQLKTPEGTYQYQLNPDLDQLCSFGGGAAGQTSTYFGKQIVSREVELEQMRRAQPKMLEESAGRNGRATVAGAKPGKGLANGWHKENAAPEQTGRKDREGGRGTAGEKSSPELPNHLRTLKPKQIVQKTKQVS
;
A
#
# COMPACT_ATOMS: atom_id res chain seq x y z
N MET A 1 -22.22 10.53 -42.71
CA MET A 1 -22.16 9.86 -41.38
C MET A 1 -21.75 10.92 -40.36
N GLY A 2 -22.70 11.49 -39.62
CA GLY A 2 -22.49 12.74 -38.85
C GLY A 2 -21.74 12.54 -37.52
N ARG A 3 -21.20 13.64 -36.97
CA ARG A 3 -20.47 13.75 -35.69
C ARG A 3 -21.01 12.87 -34.55
N LYS A 4 -22.34 12.75 -34.43
CA LYS A 4 -23.03 11.93 -33.43
C LYS A 4 -22.69 10.42 -33.49
N GLY A 5 -22.37 9.90 -34.68
CA GLY A 5 -21.92 8.50 -34.84
C GLY A 5 -20.51 8.26 -34.30
N MET A 6 -19.62 9.26 -34.43
CA MET A 6 -18.26 9.19 -33.89
C MET A 6 -18.26 9.27 -32.36
N GLU A 7 -19.13 10.12 -31.78
CA GLU A 7 -19.31 10.21 -30.33
C GLU A 7 -19.81 8.88 -29.73
N HIS A 8 -20.81 8.25 -30.34
CA HIS A 8 -21.33 6.96 -29.89
C HIS A 8 -20.25 5.86 -29.97
N SER A 9 -19.50 5.84 -31.08
CA SER A 9 -18.39 4.90 -31.26
C SER A 9 -17.28 5.10 -30.22
N GLN A 10 -16.92 6.36 -29.95
CA GLN A 10 -15.92 6.71 -28.94
C GLN A 10 -16.38 6.32 -27.53
N LYS A 11 -17.64 6.62 -27.17
CA LYS A 11 -18.19 6.23 -25.86
C LYS A 11 -18.20 4.71 -25.68
N LEU A 12 -18.61 3.97 -26.71
CA LEU A 12 -18.57 2.51 -26.70
C LEU A 12 -17.14 1.97 -26.53
N ALA A 13 -16.16 2.56 -27.21
CA ALA A 13 -14.76 2.18 -27.07
C ALA A 13 -14.26 2.43 -25.63
N SER A 14 -14.56 3.58 -25.05
CA SER A 14 -14.22 3.90 -23.66
C SER A 14 -14.85 2.91 -22.68
N THR A 15 -16.16 2.64 -22.80
CA THR A 15 -16.87 1.66 -21.96
C THR A 15 -16.22 0.27 -22.04
N LYS A 16 -15.86 -0.20 -23.24
CA LYS A 16 -15.19 -1.50 -23.43
C LYS A 16 -13.82 -1.53 -22.74
N LEU A 17 -13.05 -0.44 -22.81
CA LEU A 17 -11.74 -0.36 -22.19
C LEU A 17 -11.85 -0.41 -20.66
N ILE A 18 -12.79 0.32 -20.08
CA ILE A 18 -13.05 0.34 -18.63
C ILE A 18 -13.50 -1.04 -18.15
N MET A 19 -14.42 -1.69 -18.87
CA MET A 19 -14.83 -3.07 -18.56
C MET A 19 -13.67 -4.06 -18.65
N THR A 20 -12.78 -3.90 -19.63
CA THR A 20 -11.60 -4.74 -19.77
C THR A 20 -10.64 -4.54 -18.59
N GLY A 21 -10.43 -3.30 -18.17
CA GLY A 21 -9.64 -2.96 -16.98
C GLY A 21 -10.23 -3.59 -15.72
N LEU A 22 -11.55 -3.43 -15.51
CA LEU A 22 -12.26 -4.00 -14.37
C LEU A 22 -12.11 -5.53 -14.32
N ARG A 23 -12.33 -6.23 -15.44
CA ARG A 23 -12.17 -7.69 -15.51
C ARG A 23 -10.76 -8.17 -15.20
N LYS A 24 -9.74 -7.40 -15.62
CA LYS A 24 -8.34 -7.72 -15.32
C LYS A 24 -8.01 -7.53 -13.83
N GLY A 25 -8.68 -6.58 -13.17
CA GLY A 25 -8.50 -6.29 -11.75
C GLY A 25 -9.19 -7.29 -10.81
N LEU A 26 -10.15 -8.08 -11.30
CA LEU A 26 -10.88 -9.04 -10.46
C LEU A 26 -9.94 -10.09 -9.86
N SER A 27 -10.03 -10.23 -8.54
CA SER A 27 -9.40 -11.32 -7.79
C SER A 27 -9.92 -12.68 -8.28
N ALA A 28 -9.10 -13.73 -8.10
CA ALA A 28 -9.37 -15.07 -8.64
C ALA A 28 -10.76 -15.62 -8.25
N HIS A 29 -11.23 -15.31 -7.04
CA HIS A 29 -12.53 -15.76 -6.52
C HIS A 29 -13.73 -15.00 -7.11
N LEU A 30 -13.53 -13.84 -7.76
CA LEU A 30 -14.57 -13.05 -8.40
C LEU A 30 -14.61 -13.21 -9.94
N LYS A 31 -13.71 -14.02 -10.52
CA LYS A 31 -13.61 -14.16 -11.99
C LYS A 31 -14.93 -14.60 -12.66
N GLY A 32 -15.71 -15.46 -12.01
CA GLY A 32 -17.01 -15.90 -12.53
C GLY A 32 -18.04 -14.78 -12.66
N ILE A 33 -17.97 -13.74 -11.81
CA ILE A 33 -18.83 -12.55 -11.92
C ILE A 33 -18.44 -11.70 -13.15
N GLY A 34 -17.15 -11.71 -13.52
CA GLY A 34 -16.59 -10.90 -14.60
C GLY A 34 -16.90 -11.39 -16.02
N GLU A 35 -17.34 -12.63 -16.21
CA GLU A 35 -17.59 -13.19 -17.56
C GLU A 35 -18.82 -12.56 -18.22
N GLY A 36 -19.89 -12.30 -17.45
CA GLY A 36 -21.11 -11.67 -17.94
C GLY A 36 -21.05 -10.14 -17.92
N ALA A 37 -21.11 -9.48 -19.08
CA ALA A 37 -21.12 -8.00 -19.15
C ALA A 37 -22.32 -7.37 -18.43
N ALA A 38 -23.52 -7.97 -18.55
CA ALA A 38 -24.74 -7.49 -17.89
C ALA A 38 -24.62 -7.62 -16.37
N VAL A 39 -24.28 -8.82 -15.88
CA VAL A 39 -24.07 -9.09 -14.45
C VAL A 39 -23.04 -8.13 -13.86
N LEU A 40 -21.92 -7.92 -14.55
CA LEU A 40 -20.89 -7.01 -14.07
C LEU A 40 -21.43 -5.56 -13.95
N ILE A 41 -22.12 -5.05 -14.97
CA ILE A 41 -22.67 -3.67 -14.95
C ILE A 41 -23.75 -3.51 -13.87
N ASP A 42 -24.62 -4.51 -13.70
CA ASP A 42 -25.71 -4.49 -12.71
C ASP A 42 -25.19 -4.42 -11.26
N THR A 43 -23.96 -4.91 -11.01
CA THR A 43 -23.33 -4.84 -9.67
C THR A 43 -22.71 -3.47 -9.37
N ILE A 44 -22.38 -2.66 -10.38
CA ILE A 44 -21.61 -1.42 -10.19
C ILE A 44 -22.32 -0.41 -9.28
N PRO A 45 -23.65 -0.16 -9.37
CA PRO A 45 -24.32 0.77 -8.47
C PRO A 45 -24.19 0.36 -6.99
N MET A 46 -24.27 -0.94 -6.70
CA MET A 46 -24.08 -1.47 -5.35
C MET A 46 -22.61 -1.36 -4.91
N LEU A 47 -21.68 -1.71 -5.79
CA LEU A 47 -20.25 -1.58 -5.55
C LEU A 47 -19.87 -0.13 -5.19
N LYS A 48 -20.39 0.85 -5.93
CA LYS A 48 -20.17 2.29 -5.66
C LYS A 48 -20.64 2.71 -4.26
N ARG A 49 -21.68 2.07 -3.71
CA ARG A 49 -22.12 2.34 -2.33
C ARG A 49 -21.15 1.75 -1.31
N VAL A 50 -20.63 0.56 -1.56
CA VAL A 50 -19.70 -0.15 -0.66
C VAL A 50 -18.33 0.53 -0.61
N ILE A 51 -17.84 1.06 -1.74
CA ILE A 51 -16.51 1.68 -1.83
C ILE A 51 -16.47 3.16 -1.40
N ASN A 52 -17.59 3.69 -0.89
CA ASN A 52 -17.69 5.07 -0.39
C ASN A 52 -18.05 5.08 1.11
N PRO A 53 -17.11 4.73 2.01
CA PRO A 53 -17.35 4.72 3.44
C PRO A 53 -17.55 6.16 3.95
N THR A 54 -18.45 6.32 4.92
CA THR A 54 -18.66 7.62 5.57
C THR A 54 -17.64 7.78 6.71
N LEU A 55 -16.61 8.59 6.49
CA LEU A 55 -15.57 8.88 7.48
C LEU A 55 -15.77 10.31 8.00
N ARG A 56 -16.06 10.46 9.30
CA ARG A 56 -16.28 11.80 9.89
C ARG A 56 -14.98 12.51 10.24
N SER A 57 -13.95 11.75 10.57
CA SER A 57 -12.66 12.31 10.98
C SER A 57 -11.67 12.36 9.83
N VAL A 58 -10.85 13.41 9.84
CA VAL A 58 -9.69 13.54 8.96
C VAL A 58 -8.42 12.86 9.53
N SER A 59 -8.57 11.93 10.47
CA SER A 59 -7.45 11.16 11.01
C SER A 59 -7.87 9.73 11.30
N LEU A 60 -7.07 8.77 10.83
CA LEU A 60 -7.25 7.34 11.08
C LEU A 60 -7.34 7.01 12.58
N GLN A 61 -6.60 7.73 13.41
CA GLN A 61 -6.55 7.51 14.86
C GLN A 61 -7.86 7.87 15.55
N LEU A 62 -8.61 8.81 14.98
CA LEU A 62 -9.84 9.35 15.52
C LEU A 62 -11.09 8.69 14.94
N LEU A 63 -10.93 7.67 14.07
CA LEU A 63 -12.06 6.88 13.58
C LEU A 63 -12.64 6.03 14.70
N SER A 64 -13.98 5.99 14.79
CA SER A 64 -14.69 5.04 15.63
C SER A 64 -14.44 3.60 15.17
N GLN A 65 -14.76 2.62 16.02
CA GLN A 65 -14.60 1.21 15.63
C GLN A 65 -15.48 0.83 14.43
N LYS A 66 -16.67 1.42 14.32
CA LYS A 66 -17.52 1.25 13.15
C LYS A 66 -16.85 1.79 11.89
N GLU A 67 -16.33 3.02 11.93
CA GLU A 67 -15.65 3.65 10.79
C GLU A 67 -14.40 2.86 10.36
N LYS A 68 -13.66 2.29 11.31
CA LYS A 68 -12.53 1.41 11.02
C LYS A 68 -12.97 0.13 10.32
N SER A 69 -14.03 -0.52 10.82
CA SER A 69 -14.60 -1.71 10.19
C SER A 69 -15.10 -1.42 8.78
N ASP A 70 -15.81 -0.31 8.58
CA ASP A 70 -16.32 0.12 7.28
C ASP A 70 -15.15 0.38 6.32
N LEU A 71 -14.08 1.04 6.79
CA LEU A 71 -12.86 1.27 6.00
C LEU A 71 -12.18 -0.03 5.60
N THR A 72 -11.97 -0.96 6.54
CA THR A 72 -11.37 -2.28 6.26
C THR A 72 -12.17 -3.01 5.20
N HIS A 73 -13.50 -3.04 5.34
CA HIS A 73 -14.37 -3.69 4.36
C HIS A 73 -14.29 -3.01 2.97
N THR A 74 -14.30 -1.67 2.92
CA THR A 74 -14.10 -0.93 1.66
C THR A 74 -12.76 -1.31 1.01
N VAL A 75 -11.68 -1.38 1.78
CA VAL A 75 -10.33 -1.69 1.29
C VAL A 75 -10.27 -3.09 0.70
N GLU A 76 -10.82 -4.08 1.39
CA GLU A 76 -10.91 -5.47 0.91
C GLU A 76 -11.67 -5.56 -0.40
N VAL A 77 -12.86 -4.93 -0.46
CA VAL A 77 -13.69 -4.93 -1.66
C VAL A 77 -12.99 -4.21 -2.83
N MET A 78 -12.38 -3.05 -2.59
CA MET A 78 -11.64 -2.36 -3.65
C MET A 78 -10.46 -3.21 -4.16
N ALA A 79 -9.72 -3.86 -3.27
CA ALA A 79 -8.64 -4.77 -3.66
C ALA A 79 -9.16 -6.02 -4.39
N ASP A 80 -10.34 -6.54 -4.04
CA ASP A 80 -10.97 -7.69 -4.71
C ASP A 80 -11.37 -7.36 -6.15
N PHE A 81 -11.85 -6.14 -6.40
CA PHE A 81 -12.23 -5.66 -7.72
C PHE A 81 -11.08 -5.00 -8.50
N GLY A 82 -9.89 -4.88 -7.91
CA GLY A 82 -8.75 -4.19 -8.52
C GLY A 82 -9.01 -2.70 -8.77
N LEU A 83 -9.80 -2.07 -7.88
CA LEU A 83 -10.10 -0.65 -7.91
C LEU A 83 -9.13 0.11 -7.02
N ASN A 84 -8.76 1.31 -7.43
CA ASN A 84 -8.09 2.27 -6.55
C ASN A 84 -8.46 3.71 -6.90
N TYR A 85 -8.28 4.65 -5.98
CA TYR A 85 -8.31 6.07 -6.32
C TYR A 85 -6.95 6.50 -6.86
N ILE A 86 -6.93 7.29 -7.92
CA ILE A 86 -5.73 7.92 -8.47
C ILE A 86 -5.87 9.43 -8.40
N GLN A 87 -4.79 10.13 -8.07
CA GLN A 87 -4.76 11.58 -8.02
C GLN A 87 -4.45 12.11 -9.42
N LEU A 88 -5.37 12.90 -9.98
CA LEU A 88 -5.22 13.53 -11.28
C LEU A 88 -5.15 15.04 -11.11
N LYS A 89 -4.31 15.67 -11.93
CA LYS A 89 -4.23 17.13 -12.02
C LYS A 89 -5.26 17.61 -13.05
N THR A 90 -6.17 18.45 -12.61
CA THR A 90 -7.18 19.05 -13.49
C THR A 90 -6.54 20.12 -14.39
N PRO A 91 -7.14 20.49 -15.53
CA PRO A 91 -6.66 21.58 -16.38
C PRO A 91 -6.49 22.91 -15.66
N GLU A 92 -7.28 23.14 -14.61
CA GLU A 92 -7.28 24.32 -13.74
C GLU A 92 -6.13 24.28 -12.72
N GLY A 93 -5.33 23.21 -12.71
CA GLY A 93 -4.16 23.05 -11.85
C GLY A 93 -4.45 22.46 -10.46
N THR A 94 -5.70 22.11 -10.17
CA THR A 94 -6.08 21.47 -8.89
C THR A 94 -5.88 19.95 -8.94
N TYR A 95 -5.85 19.30 -7.77
CA TYR A 95 -5.78 17.84 -7.70
C TYR A 95 -7.12 17.23 -7.29
N GLN A 96 -7.53 16.18 -7.98
CA GLN A 96 -8.76 15.44 -7.69
C GLN A 96 -8.48 13.94 -7.68
N TYR A 97 -9.11 13.22 -6.75
CA TYR A 97 -9.12 11.76 -6.78
C TYR A 97 -10.21 11.23 -7.69
N GLN A 98 -9.84 10.40 -8.65
CA GLN A 98 -10.74 9.67 -9.55
C GLN A 98 -10.57 8.16 -9.33
N LEU A 99 -11.68 7.42 -9.43
CA LEU A 99 -11.63 5.97 -9.33
C LEU A 99 -11.02 5.39 -10.62
N ASN A 100 -10.15 4.39 -10.47
CA ASN A 100 -9.54 3.66 -11.56
C ASN A 100 -9.77 2.16 -11.38
N PRO A 101 -10.38 1.47 -12.35
CA PRO A 101 -11.07 1.99 -13.54
C PRO A 101 -12.23 2.95 -13.21
N ASP A 102 -12.54 3.87 -14.13
CA ASP A 102 -13.60 4.88 -13.92
C ASP A 102 -15.01 4.27 -14.06
N LEU A 103 -15.58 3.89 -12.92
CA LEU A 103 -16.93 3.30 -12.85
C LEU A 103 -18.06 4.30 -13.09
N ASP A 104 -17.81 5.62 -13.01
CA ASP A 104 -18.85 6.64 -13.28
C ASP A 104 -19.28 6.61 -14.75
N GLN A 105 -18.35 6.31 -15.66
CA GLN A 105 -18.62 6.15 -17.09
C GLN A 105 -19.47 4.90 -17.40
N LEU A 106 -19.47 3.90 -16.51
CA LEU A 106 -20.27 2.67 -16.67
C LEU A 106 -21.70 2.82 -16.11
N CYS A 107 -21.88 3.65 -15.08
CA CYS A 107 -23.16 3.85 -14.39
C CYS A 107 -23.90 5.15 -14.75
N SER A 108 -23.50 5.85 -15.82
CA SER A 108 -24.20 7.06 -16.28
C SER A 108 -25.53 6.70 -16.96
N PHE A 109 -26.52 6.30 -16.16
CA PHE A 109 -27.93 6.27 -16.54
C PHE A 109 -28.50 7.67 -16.28
N GLY A 110 -28.99 8.34 -17.33
CA GLY A 110 -29.31 9.76 -17.31
C GLY A 110 -30.15 10.20 -16.11
N GLY A 111 -29.66 11.21 -15.38
CA GLY A 111 -30.43 11.95 -14.37
C GLY A 111 -30.38 11.41 -12.94
N GLY A 112 -29.69 10.30 -12.66
CA GLY A 112 -29.49 9.83 -11.29
C GLY A 112 -28.62 10.79 -10.48
N ALA A 113 -29.04 11.12 -9.24
CA ALA A 113 -28.23 11.89 -8.31
C ALA A 113 -26.82 11.29 -8.22
N ALA A 114 -25.80 12.15 -8.28
CA ALA A 114 -24.42 11.74 -8.02
C ALA A 114 -24.43 10.93 -6.71
N GLY A 115 -24.08 9.65 -6.79
CA GLY A 115 -24.09 8.76 -5.63
C GLY A 115 -23.23 9.35 -4.51
N GLN A 116 -23.43 8.87 -3.28
CA GLN A 116 -22.61 9.29 -2.13
C GLN A 116 -21.13 9.26 -2.50
N THR A 117 -20.47 10.42 -2.48
CA THR A 117 -19.04 10.54 -2.77
C THR A 117 -18.29 10.78 -1.47
N SER A 118 -17.21 10.04 -1.28
CA SER A 118 -16.32 10.26 -0.14
C SER A 118 -15.65 11.64 -0.24
N THR A 119 -15.36 12.26 0.90
CA THR A 119 -14.57 13.51 0.95
C THR A 119 -13.19 13.30 0.32
N TYR A 120 -12.53 14.38 -0.09
CA TYR A 120 -11.16 14.30 -0.63
C TYR A 120 -10.23 13.52 0.30
N PHE A 121 -10.30 13.82 1.60
CA PHE A 121 -9.51 13.13 2.61
C PHE A 121 -9.91 11.66 2.75
N GLY A 122 -11.21 11.34 2.71
CA GLY A 122 -11.67 9.96 2.71
C GLY A 122 -11.12 9.15 1.53
N LYS A 123 -11.11 9.74 0.33
CA LYS A 123 -10.50 9.13 -0.87
C LYS A 123 -9.00 8.92 -0.70
N GLN A 124 -8.29 9.87 -0.09
CA GLN A 124 -6.86 9.74 0.19
C GLN A 124 -6.56 8.59 1.17
N ILE A 125 -7.31 8.48 2.27
CA ILE A 125 -7.18 7.35 3.20
C ILE A 125 -7.41 6.03 2.45
N VAL A 126 -8.55 5.93 1.76
CA VAL A 126 -8.92 4.69 1.08
C VAL A 126 -7.87 4.31 0.04
N SER A 127 -7.38 5.27 -0.75
CA SER A 127 -6.29 5.05 -1.73
C SER A 127 -5.07 4.42 -1.08
N ARG A 128 -4.59 5.01 0.00
CA ARG A 128 -3.41 4.55 0.73
C ARG A 128 -3.60 3.14 1.27
N GLU A 129 -4.73 2.87 1.92
CA GLU A 129 -4.99 1.57 2.54
C GLU A 129 -5.19 0.48 1.48
N VAL A 130 -5.79 0.81 0.34
CA VAL A 130 -5.94 -0.10 -0.82
C VAL A 130 -4.59 -0.42 -1.46
N GLU A 131 -3.67 0.55 -1.58
CA GLU A 131 -2.31 0.29 -2.04
C GLU A 131 -1.55 -0.64 -1.09
N LEU A 132 -1.67 -0.43 0.22
CA LEU A 132 -1.06 -1.29 1.24
C LEU A 132 -1.61 -2.73 1.16
N GLU A 133 -2.93 -2.88 1.00
CA GLU A 133 -3.56 -4.20 0.87
C GLU A 133 -3.17 -4.92 -0.42
N GLN A 134 -3.10 -4.19 -1.55
CA GLN A 134 -2.61 -4.77 -2.80
C GLN A 134 -1.16 -5.22 -2.69
N MET A 135 -0.29 -4.42 -2.05
CA MET A 135 1.09 -4.84 -1.78
C MET A 135 1.13 -6.09 -0.90
N ARG A 136 0.30 -6.15 0.16
CA ARG A 136 0.20 -7.33 1.04
C ARG A 136 -0.22 -8.59 0.27
N ARG A 137 -1.19 -8.48 -0.64
CA ARG A 137 -1.67 -9.60 -1.49
C ARG A 137 -0.67 -10.01 -2.56
N ALA A 138 0.13 -9.07 -3.06
CA ALA A 138 1.16 -9.32 -4.07
C ALA A 138 2.46 -9.89 -3.49
N GLN A 139 2.65 -9.88 -2.16
CA GLN A 139 3.84 -10.48 -1.56
C GLN A 139 3.91 -11.97 -1.93
N PRO A 140 5.01 -12.42 -2.56
CA PRO A 140 5.21 -13.83 -2.80
C PRO A 140 5.20 -14.53 -1.44
N LYS A 141 4.43 -15.61 -1.33
CA LYS A 141 4.58 -16.55 -0.21
C LYS A 141 5.99 -17.12 -0.32
N MET A 142 6.97 -16.46 0.29
CA MET A 142 8.30 -17.05 0.45
C MET A 142 8.07 -18.33 1.23
N LEU A 143 8.22 -19.44 0.52
CA LEU A 143 8.05 -20.78 1.02
C LEU A 143 8.96 -20.93 2.25
N GLU A 144 8.36 -21.28 3.38
CA GLU A 144 9.02 -21.99 4.49
C GLU A 144 9.54 -23.34 3.96
N GLU A 145 10.59 -23.31 3.14
CA GLU A 145 11.26 -24.50 2.63
C GLU A 145 12.75 -24.43 2.99
N SER A 146 13.04 -24.33 4.30
CA SER A 146 14.38 -24.62 4.85
C SER A 146 14.34 -25.08 6.32
N ALA A 147 13.26 -25.74 6.75
CA ALA A 147 13.16 -26.32 8.10
C ALA A 147 12.74 -27.80 8.09
N GLY A 148 12.98 -28.51 6.98
CA GLY A 148 12.47 -29.88 6.77
C GLY A 148 13.51 -30.95 6.44
N ARG A 149 14.81 -30.71 6.62
CA ARG A 149 15.84 -31.71 6.32
C ARG A 149 16.91 -31.81 7.42
N ASN A 150 16.49 -32.23 8.62
CA ASN A 150 17.43 -32.88 9.54
C ASN A 150 16.75 -33.89 10.47
N GLY A 151 17.23 -35.14 10.41
CA GLY A 151 17.25 -36.06 11.55
C GLY A 151 15.97 -36.83 11.91
N ARG A 152 15.68 -37.91 11.18
CA ARG A 152 14.95 -39.05 11.77
C ARG A 152 15.95 -39.94 12.51
N ALA A 153 16.04 -39.75 13.83
CA ALA A 153 16.60 -40.75 14.74
C ALA A 153 15.73 -40.76 16.01
N THR A 154 15.14 -41.92 16.26
CA THR A 154 14.32 -42.28 17.42
C THR A 154 15.19 -42.46 18.67
N VAL A 155 14.78 -41.92 19.82
CA VAL A 155 14.83 -42.61 21.13
C VAL A 155 13.94 -41.88 22.15
N ALA A 156 13.43 -42.67 23.09
CA ALA A 156 12.33 -42.38 23.99
C ALA A 156 12.73 -41.62 25.28
N GLY A 157 11.72 -40.99 25.90
CA GLY A 157 11.55 -40.96 27.36
C GLY A 157 11.97 -39.69 28.12
N ALA A 158 10.97 -38.93 28.60
CA ALA A 158 10.82 -38.38 29.96
C ALA A 158 10.08 -37.02 29.97
N LYS A 159 9.01 -36.93 30.78
CA LYS A 159 8.28 -35.69 31.17
C LYS A 159 8.91 -35.09 32.45
N PRO A 160 8.32 -34.04 33.08
CA PRO A 160 8.16 -32.64 32.67
C PRO A 160 8.72 -31.66 33.74
N GLY A 161 8.85 -30.36 33.44
CA GLY A 161 9.26 -29.37 34.46
C GLY A 161 8.83 -27.93 34.14
N LYS A 162 8.03 -27.34 35.05
CA LYS A 162 7.64 -25.92 35.11
C LYS A 162 8.85 -25.03 35.42
N GLY A 163 8.89 -23.82 34.85
CA GLY A 163 9.75 -22.74 35.34
C GLY A 163 9.52 -21.42 34.60
N LEU A 164 8.96 -20.44 35.29
CA LEU A 164 8.94 -19.02 34.94
C LEU A 164 10.39 -18.50 34.82
N ALA A 165 10.65 -17.55 33.90
CA ALA A 165 11.32 -16.28 34.22
C ALA A 165 11.59 -15.42 32.98
N ASN A 166 11.48 -14.12 33.23
CA ASN A 166 11.70 -12.97 32.36
C ASN A 166 13.17 -12.81 31.92
N GLY A 167 13.39 -12.01 30.87
CA GLY A 167 14.67 -11.31 30.70
C GLY A 167 15.04 -11.00 29.26
N TRP A 168 14.39 -10.00 28.64
CA TRP A 168 14.95 -9.36 27.44
C TRP A 168 16.04 -8.39 27.89
N HIS A 169 17.30 -8.84 27.85
CA HIS A 169 18.45 -7.97 27.90
C HIS A 169 19.20 -7.98 26.57
N LYS A 170 19.57 -6.76 26.23
CA LYS A 170 20.15 -6.19 25.02
C LYS A 170 21.64 -6.48 24.98
N GLU A 171 22.20 -6.87 23.84
CA GLU A 171 23.61 -6.57 23.57
C GLU A 171 23.91 -6.42 22.08
N ASN A 172 24.44 -5.25 21.74
CA ASN A 172 25.13 -4.96 20.50
C ASN A 172 26.54 -5.56 20.61
N ALA A 173 26.97 -6.33 19.61
CA ALA A 173 28.38 -6.66 19.42
C ALA A 173 28.70 -6.92 17.94
N ALA A 174 29.36 -5.94 17.32
CA ALA A 174 30.44 -6.14 16.34
C ALA A 174 31.73 -5.67 17.06
N PRO A 175 32.96 -6.11 16.71
CA PRO A 175 33.53 -6.45 15.40
C PRO A 175 34.29 -7.82 15.45
N GLU A 176 35.04 -8.36 14.49
CA GLU A 176 36.20 -7.83 13.76
C GLU A 176 36.70 -8.82 12.66
N GLN A 177 37.52 -8.25 11.78
CA GLN A 177 38.17 -8.73 10.56
C GLN A 177 38.93 -10.07 10.58
N THR A 178 38.95 -10.73 9.43
CA THR A 178 40.12 -11.50 8.95
C THR A 178 40.34 -11.22 7.46
N GLY A 179 41.51 -10.66 7.13
CA GLY A 179 41.91 -10.37 5.76
C GLY A 179 42.49 -11.57 5.01
N ARG A 180 42.63 -11.43 3.70
CA ARG A 180 43.73 -11.97 2.89
C ARG A 180 43.84 -11.20 1.57
N LYS A 181 45.08 -11.08 1.13
CA LYS A 181 45.72 -10.17 0.17
C LYS A 181 46.09 -10.95 -1.08
N ASP A 182 46.15 -10.30 -2.25
CA ASP A 182 47.19 -10.41 -3.31
C ASP A 182 46.75 -9.55 -4.52
N ARG A 183 47.43 -8.42 -4.84
CA ARG A 183 48.55 -8.21 -5.81
C ARG A 183 48.10 -8.53 -7.25
N GLU A 184 48.23 -7.71 -8.31
CA GLU A 184 49.23 -6.74 -8.80
C GLU A 184 48.59 -6.13 -10.08
N GLY A 185 48.64 -4.85 -10.48
CA GLY A 185 49.73 -3.92 -10.74
C GLY A 185 49.28 -2.95 -11.86
N GLY A 186 49.70 -1.68 -11.83
CA GLY A 186 49.44 -0.71 -12.90
C GLY A 186 49.48 0.76 -12.46
N ARG A 187 50.44 1.51 -13.00
CA ARG A 187 51.02 2.78 -12.51
C ARG A 187 50.39 4.02 -13.17
N GLY A 188 50.13 5.09 -12.39
CA GLY A 188 50.22 6.48 -12.89
C GLY A 188 49.14 7.50 -12.51
N THR A 189 49.58 8.51 -11.74
CA THR A 189 49.16 9.93 -11.61
C THR A 189 47.94 10.35 -10.76
N ALA A 190 48.16 11.48 -10.07
CA ALA A 190 47.45 12.01 -8.91
C ALA A 190 46.33 13.00 -9.27
N GLY A 191 45.34 13.13 -8.38
CA GLY A 191 44.31 14.17 -8.41
C GLY A 191 43.08 13.79 -7.59
N GLU A 192 42.88 14.47 -6.46
CA GLU A 192 41.86 14.29 -5.43
C GLU A 192 40.42 14.10 -5.95
N LYS A 193 39.72 13.11 -5.39
CA LYS A 193 38.25 12.96 -5.51
C LYS A 193 37.58 13.50 -4.26
N SER A 194 36.65 14.43 -4.50
CA SER A 194 35.85 15.19 -3.55
C SER A 194 34.90 14.32 -2.72
N SER A 195 34.85 14.63 -1.42
CA SER A 195 33.83 14.17 -0.47
C SER A 195 32.44 14.70 -0.85
N PRO A 196 31.34 13.99 -0.52
CA PRO A 196 29.98 14.51 -0.70
C PRO A 196 29.70 15.59 0.35
N GLU A 197 29.48 16.81 -0.11
CA GLU A 197 29.22 17.98 0.73
C GLU A 197 27.81 17.91 1.35
N LEU A 198 27.71 18.14 2.66
CA LEU A 198 26.44 18.13 3.40
C LEU A 198 25.55 19.33 2.98
N PRO A 199 24.24 19.13 2.75
CA PRO A 199 23.33 20.21 2.37
C PRO A 199 23.31 21.41 3.34
N ASN A 200 23.20 22.63 2.78
CA ASN A 200 23.30 23.92 3.48
C ASN A 200 22.44 24.09 4.74
N HIS A 201 21.30 23.40 4.83
CA HIS A 201 20.37 23.49 5.96
C HIS A 201 20.83 22.73 7.22
N LEU A 202 21.84 21.84 7.10
CA LEU A 202 22.40 21.08 8.21
C LEU A 202 23.60 21.78 8.87
N ARG A 203 24.19 22.79 8.21
CA ARG A 203 25.38 23.51 8.70
C ARG A 203 25.06 24.54 9.79
N THR A 204 23.80 24.91 9.98
CA THR A 204 23.39 26.00 10.88
C THR A 204 22.81 25.54 12.22
N LEU A 205 22.70 24.22 12.45
CA LEU A 205 22.16 23.69 13.71
C LEU A 205 23.25 23.61 14.78
N LYS A 206 23.20 24.50 15.77
CA LYS A 206 24.04 24.39 16.99
C LYS A 206 23.42 23.34 17.93
N PRO A 207 24.20 22.38 18.46
CA PRO A 207 23.71 21.42 19.44
C PRO A 207 23.22 22.13 20.71
N LYS A 208 22.02 21.78 21.19
CA LYS A 208 21.55 22.21 22.51
C LYS A 208 22.29 21.42 23.58
N GLN A 209 23.01 22.12 24.44
CA GLN A 209 23.73 21.57 25.57
C GLN A 209 22.72 21.07 26.62
N ILE A 210 22.66 19.76 26.87
CA ILE A 210 21.83 19.18 27.93
C ILE A 210 22.62 19.33 29.24
N VAL A 211 22.21 20.26 30.09
CA VAL A 211 22.75 20.41 31.45
C VAL A 211 22.12 19.32 32.34
N GLN A 212 22.91 18.32 32.73
CA GLN A 212 22.51 17.38 33.79
C GLN A 212 22.57 18.10 35.14
N LYS A 213 21.41 18.31 35.76
CA LYS A 213 21.30 18.87 37.11
C LYS A 213 21.17 17.71 38.09
N THR A 214 22.27 17.27 38.68
CA THR A 214 22.26 16.33 39.81
C THR A 214 21.83 17.06 41.07
N LYS A 215 20.65 16.68 41.58
CA LYS A 215 20.12 17.11 42.88
C LYS A 215 20.71 16.19 43.94
N GLN A 216 21.65 16.70 44.75
CA GLN A 216 22.01 16.00 45.99
C GLN A 216 20.86 16.18 47.00
N VAL A 217 20.42 15.05 47.57
CA VAL A 217 19.52 15.02 48.71
C VAL A 217 20.38 14.93 49.95
N SER A 218 20.09 15.79 50.91
CA SER A 218 20.76 15.93 52.21
C SER A 218 20.44 14.77 53.15
#